data_AF-A0A543I581-F1
#
_entry.id   AF-A0A543I581-F1
#
_cell.length_a   1.000
_cell.length_b   1.000
_cell.length_c   1.000
_cell.angle_alpha   90.00
_cell.angle_beta   90.00
_cell.angle_gamma   90.00
#
_symmetry.space_group_name_H-M   'P 1'
#
loop_
_entity.id
_entity.type
_entity.pdbx_description
1 polymer ?
#
loop_
_entity_poly.entity_id
_entity_poly.type
_entity_poly.pdbx_seq_one_letter_code
_entity_poly.pdbx_strand_id
1 'polypeptide(L)'
;MTTTSTDTAGNGARVGVQRFGTFLSGMVMPNIPAFIAWGLITAFFIDVGWTPNEGLASIVGPTIHYLLPLLIANTGGRMVYDTRGGVVATIATMGAIAAAPDIHMFIGAMALGPLAAWIMKKLDGLWEDKIKPGFEMLVNMFSAGIVGFGLAIGGFYLIGPAVTWITHVLGGGVNWLIETGWLPLTSIIIEPAKVFFLNNAINHGVLTPLGTEQADEAGKSILFLLEANPGPGVGILLAFAIFGVGMARASAPGAMIIQFFGGIHEIYFPYVLMKPALVLAAIAGGATGVATNLIFQTGLRAPAAPGSIIAILIQTASDSYVGVILSVILSATVSFLVAAVILRASRSRDLAAEAAGENKLAEAVSQNAANKGGESRVGSLLGENGAEATPTASTATLTTVAPVTSIIFACDAGMGSSAMGASVLRNKLKKAGVAGITVTNKAIANLVDGEAQIVITHKDLTERALGKIPSAQHVSVDNFMNSPRYDEVVQAVADQP
;
A
#
# COMPACT_ATOMS: atom_id res chain seq x y z
N MET A 1 43.07 -9.39 15.39
CA MET A 1 41.72 -9.71 15.88
C MET A 1 40.74 -9.35 14.79
N THR A 2 40.28 -10.35 14.05
CA THR A 2 39.32 -10.22 12.95
C THR A 2 37.93 -10.31 13.55
N THR A 3 37.17 -9.21 13.51
CA THR A 3 35.78 -9.19 13.95
C THR A 3 34.92 -9.89 12.91
N THR A 4 34.61 -11.16 13.14
CA THR A 4 33.55 -11.89 12.44
C THR A 4 32.21 -11.27 12.78
N SER A 5 31.59 -10.61 11.80
CA SER A 5 30.17 -10.26 11.83
C SER A 5 29.35 -11.56 11.85
N THR A 6 28.60 -11.78 12.91
CA THR A 6 27.59 -12.83 12.98
C THR A 6 26.46 -12.49 12.01
N ASP A 7 26.34 -13.25 10.93
CA ASP A 7 25.17 -13.23 10.04
C ASP A 7 23.93 -13.70 10.83
N THR A 8 22.95 -12.80 10.98
CA THR A 8 21.71 -13.07 11.68
C THR A 8 20.77 -13.88 10.80
N ALA A 9 20.73 -15.19 11.00
CA ALA A 9 19.88 -16.16 10.29
C ALA A 9 18.34 -15.92 10.39
N GLY A 10 17.88 -14.89 11.11
CA GLY A 10 16.46 -14.54 11.27
C GLY A 10 15.87 -13.60 10.19
N ASN A 11 16.70 -12.94 9.37
CA ASN A 11 16.21 -11.92 8.43
C ASN A 11 15.59 -12.49 7.14
N GLY A 12 16.00 -13.68 6.69
CA GLY A 12 15.57 -14.23 5.40
C GLY A 12 14.08 -14.54 5.30
N ALA A 13 13.51 -15.22 6.31
CA ALA A 13 12.10 -15.60 6.31
C ALA A 13 11.17 -14.37 6.39
N ARG A 14 11.51 -13.40 7.24
CA ARG A 14 10.76 -12.15 7.38
C ARG A 14 10.77 -11.33 6.09
N VAL A 15 11.95 -11.17 5.48
CA VAL A 15 12.10 -10.49 4.18
C VAL A 15 11.30 -11.21 3.09
N GLY A 16 11.25 -12.54 3.11
CA GLY A 16 10.41 -13.35 2.21
C GLY A 16 8.92 -13.03 2.33
N VAL A 17 8.37 -13.07 3.56
CA VAL A 17 6.95 -12.75 3.80
C VAL A 17 6.62 -11.30 3.41
N GLN A 18 7.52 -10.35 3.67
CA GLN A 18 7.33 -8.95 3.30
C GLN A 18 7.37 -8.72 1.79
N ARG A 19 8.28 -9.39 1.07
CA ARG A 19 8.31 -9.37 -0.40
C ARG A 19 7.03 -9.96 -0.97
N PHE A 20 6.55 -11.06 -0.41
CA PHE A 20 5.29 -11.68 -0.79
C PHE A 20 4.09 -10.75 -0.53
N GLY A 21 4.00 -10.15 0.66
CA GLY A 21 2.94 -9.19 0.99
C GLY A 21 2.96 -7.95 0.10
N THR A 22 4.14 -7.37 -0.15
CA THR A 22 4.31 -6.23 -1.06
C THR A 22 3.89 -6.59 -2.49
N PHE A 23 4.22 -7.80 -2.94
CA PHE A 23 3.80 -8.30 -4.24
C PHE A 23 2.27 -8.42 -4.33
N LEU A 24 1.61 -9.02 -3.32
CA LEU A 24 0.15 -9.11 -3.26
C LEU A 24 -0.53 -7.73 -3.23
N SER A 25 -0.03 -6.79 -2.43
CA SER A 25 -0.55 -5.42 -2.44
C SER A 25 -0.33 -4.73 -3.78
N GLY A 26 0.79 -4.99 -4.45
CA GLY A 26 1.03 -4.49 -5.81
C GLY A 26 -0.01 -4.97 -6.82
N MET A 27 -0.63 -6.13 -6.59
CA MET A 27 -1.73 -6.64 -7.41
C MET A 27 -3.08 -5.99 -7.09
N VAL A 28 -3.33 -5.64 -5.82
CA VAL A 28 -4.65 -5.13 -5.38
C VAL A 28 -4.72 -3.59 -5.38
N MET A 29 -3.68 -2.89 -4.90
CA MET A 29 -3.69 -1.43 -4.72
C MET A 29 -4.02 -0.65 -6.00
N PRO A 30 -3.43 -0.94 -7.18
CA PRO A 30 -3.77 -0.24 -8.41
C PRO A 30 -5.24 -0.39 -8.82
N ASN A 31 -5.91 -1.45 -8.31
CA ASN A 31 -7.29 -1.79 -8.62
C ASN A 31 -8.29 -1.32 -7.56
N ILE A 32 -7.84 -0.70 -6.45
CA ILE A 32 -8.71 -0.12 -5.41
C ILE A 32 -9.81 0.79 -5.98
N PRO A 33 -9.56 1.66 -7.00
CA PRO A 33 -10.63 2.45 -7.60
C PRO A 33 -11.83 1.61 -8.10
N ALA A 34 -11.57 0.41 -8.62
CA ALA A 34 -12.64 -0.49 -9.07
C ALA A 34 -13.43 -1.08 -7.88
N PHE A 35 -12.77 -1.43 -6.78
CA PHE A 35 -13.43 -1.85 -5.54
C PHE A 35 -14.29 -0.74 -4.94
N ILE A 36 -13.81 0.50 -4.95
CA ILE A 36 -14.57 1.67 -4.48
C ILE A 36 -15.80 1.89 -5.36
N ALA A 37 -15.63 1.88 -6.68
CA ALA A 37 -16.74 2.04 -7.62
C ALA A 37 -17.80 0.95 -7.42
N TRP A 38 -17.37 -0.31 -7.30
CA TRP A 38 -18.26 -1.42 -6.98
C TRP A 38 -19.00 -1.19 -5.65
N GLY A 39 -18.28 -0.87 -4.57
CA GLY A 39 -18.89 -0.63 -3.26
C GLY A 39 -19.90 0.52 -3.26
N LEU A 40 -19.67 1.58 -4.03
CA LEU A 40 -20.63 2.67 -4.20
C LEU A 40 -21.87 2.23 -4.99
N ILE A 41 -21.71 1.48 -6.08
CA ILE A 41 -22.86 0.93 -6.84
C ILE A 41 -23.69 0.04 -5.92
N THR A 42 -23.05 -0.85 -5.15
CA THR A 42 -23.69 -1.70 -4.16
C THR A 42 -24.40 -0.87 -3.10
N ALA A 43 -23.77 0.17 -2.56
CA ALA A 43 -24.36 1.02 -1.52
C ALA A 43 -25.61 1.80 -1.99
N PHE A 44 -25.65 2.22 -3.26
CA PHE A 44 -26.78 3.00 -3.78
C PHE A 44 -27.89 2.12 -4.33
N PHE A 45 -27.59 1.13 -5.17
CA PHE A 45 -28.58 0.60 -6.10
C PHE A 45 -29.16 -0.76 -5.76
N ILE A 46 -28.57 -1.54 -4.85
CA ILE A 46 -29.20 -2.80 -4.41
C ILE A 46 -30.49 -2.54 -3.62
N ASP A 47 -31.29 -3.57 -3.37
CA ASP A 47 -32.59 -3.46 -2.69
C ASP A 47 -32.53 -2.76 -1.32
N VAL A 48 -31.46 -3.01 -0.57
CA VAL A 48 -31.19 -2.40 0.75
C VAL A 48 -30.29 -1.15 0.66
N GLY A 49 -30.04 -0.68 -0.56
CA GLY A 49 -29.23 0.49 -0.86
C GLY A 49 -29.96 1.81 -0.58
N TRP A 50 -29.24 2.93 -0.72
CA TRP A 50 -29.80 4.26 -0.46
C TRP A 50 -30.84 4.71 -1.49
N THR A 51 -30.66 4.33 -2.76
CA THR A 51 -31.57 4.64 -3.88
C THR A 51 -31.71 3.40 -4.78
N PRO A 52 -32.45 2.36 -4.34
CA PRO A 52 -32.54 1.09 -5.03
C PRO A 52 -32.95 1.23 -6.50
N ASN A 53 -32.29 0.48 -7.39
CA ASN A 53 -32.56 0.44 -8.82
C ASN A 53 -32.10 -0.90 -9.41
N GLU A 54 -33.03 -1.76 -9.78
CA GLU A 54 -32.73 -3.12 -10.30
C GLU A 54 -31.79 -3.11 -11.51
N GLY A 55 -31.99 -2.18 -12.45
CA GLY A 55 -31.18 -2.07 -13.65
C GLY A 55 -29.71 -1.75 -13.33
N LEU A 56 -29.46 -0.80 -12.43
CA LEU A 56 -28.10 -0.44 -12.00
C LEU A 56 -27.51 -1.46 -11.02
N ALA A 57 -28.34 -2.10 -10.18
CA ALA A 57 -27.92 -3.18 -9.29
C ALA A 57 -27.35 -4.38 -10.06
N SER A 58 -27.84 -4.64 -11.28
CA SER A 58 -27.34 -5.72 -12.13
C SER A 58 -25.84 -5.62 -12.48
N ILE A 59 -25.21 -4.46 -12.27
CA ILE A 59 -23.77 -4.24 -12.46
C ILE A 59 -22.94 -4.89 -11.33
N VAL A 60 -23.52 -5.03 -10.13
CA VAL A 60 -22.81 -5.47 -8.91
C VAL A 60 -22.21 -6.86 -9.10
N GLY A 61 -23.03 -7.84 -9.47
CA GLY A 61 -22.64 -9.24 -9.62
C GLY A 61 -21.52 -9.48 -10.65
N PRO A 62 -21.68 -9.04 -11.92
CA PRO A 62 -20.62 -9.20 -12.92
C PRO A 62 -19.32 -8.48 -12.54
N THR A 63 -19.41 -7.35 -11.84
CA THR A 63 -18.24 -6.59 -11.40
C THR A 63 -17.42 -7.37 -10.36
N ILE A 64 -18.06 -7.87 -9.30
CA ILE A 64 -17.38 -8.62 -8.26
C ILE A 64 -16.90 -9.99 -8.75
N HIS A 65 -17.70 -10.66 -9.59
CA HIS A 65 -17.42 -12.03 -10.01
C HIS A 65 -16.40 -12.12 -11.15
N TYR A 66 -16.45 -11.18 -12.12
CA TYR A 66 -15.53 -11.19 -13.27
C TYR A 66 -14.53 -10.03 -13.22
N LEU A 67 -14.99 -8.78 -13.17
CA LEU A 67 -14.11 -7.63 -13.40
C LEU A 67 -12.98 -7.55 -12.38
N LEU A 68 -13.30 -7.62 -11.08
CA LEU A 68 -12.30 -7.41 -10.02
C LEU A 68 -11.22 -8.52 -9.99
N PRO A 69 -11.55 -9.83 -10.03
CA PRO A 69 -10.54 -10.88 -10.12
C PRO A 69 -9.67 -10.77 -11.39
N LEU A 70 -10.26 -10.43 -12.54
CA LEU A 70 -9.51 -10.31 -13.80
C LEU A 70 -8.55 -9.12 -13.80
N LEU A 71 -8.93 -8.01 -13.17
CA LEU A 71 -8.05 -6.84 -13.00
C LEU A 71 -6.83 -7.19 -12.13
N ILE A 72 -7.04 -7.94 -11.04
CA ILE A 72 -5.97 -8.42 -10.16
C ILE A 72 -5.04 -9.38 -10.93
N ALA A 73 -5.61 -10.35 -11.65
CA ALA A 73 -4.84 -11.29 -12.46
C ALA A 73 -3.99 -10.58 -13.51
N ASN A 74 -4.59 -9.64 -14.26
CA ASN A 74 -3.88 -8.84 -15.25
C ASN A 74 -2.74 -8.03 -14.62
N THR A 75 -2.98 -7.44 -13.45
CA THR A 75 -1.95 -6.66 -12.73
C THR A 75 -0.80 -7.56 -12.28
N GLY A 76 -1.09 -8.70 -11.64
CA GLY A 76 -0.06 -9.67 -11.25
C GLY A 76 0.70 -10.26 -12.42
N GLY A 77 0.01 -10.52 -13.54
CA GLY A 77 0.63 -10.98 -14.78
C GLY A 77 1.60 -9.93 -15.34
N ARG A 78 1.22 -8.65 -15.33
CA ARG A 78 2.08 -7.53 -15.75
C ARG A 78 3.31 -7.35 -14.86
N MET A 79 3.17 -7.56 -13.56
CA MET A 79 4.30 -7.50 -12.64
C MET A 79 5.37 -8.56 -12.94
N VAL A 80 5.02 -9.68 -13.58
CA VAL A 80 5.95 -10.77 -13.92
C VAL A 80 6.46 -10.69 -15.37
N TYR A 81 5.56 -10.41 -16.32
CA TYR A 81 5.86 -10.44 -17.75
C TYR A 81 5.07 -9.42 -18.58
N ASP A 82 4.91 -8.20 -18.02
CA ASP A 82 4.32 -7.03 -18.68
C ASP A 82 2.96 -7.35 -19.36
N THR A 83 2.61 -6.63 -20.42
CA THR A 83 1.29 -6.64 -21.04
C THR A 83 0.90 -8.05 -21.50
N ARG A 84 1.87 -8.82 -22.02
CA ARG A 84 1.63 -10.18 -22.48
C ARG A 84 1.31 -11.13 -21.32
N GLY A 85 2.08 -11.03 -20.23
CA GLY A 85 1.78 -11.74 -18.99
C GLY A 85 0.40 -11.40 -18.44
N GLY A 86 0.01 -10.12 -18.50
CA GLY A 86 -1.32 -9.67 -18.09
C GLY A 86 -2.46 -10.33 -18.87
N VAL A 87 -2.37 -10.36 -20.20
CA VAL A 87 -3.41 -10.99 -21.05
C VAL A 87 -3.53 -12.49 -20.78
N VAL A 88 -2.41 -13.22 -20.73
CA VAL A 88 -2.42 -14.67 -20.48
C VAL A 88 -2.94 -14.98 -19.08
N ALA A 89 -2.58 -14.16 -18.08
CA ALA A 89 -3.10 -14.26 -16.72
C ALA A 89 -4.63 -14.11 -16.66
N THR A 90 -5.19 -13.12 -17.36
CA THR A 90 -6.64 -12.91 -17.45
C THR A 90 -7.35 -14.11 -18.06
N ILE A 91 -6.84 -14.67 -19.16
CA ILE A 91 -7.42 -15.86 -19.80
C ILE A 91 -7.37 -17.07 -18.85
N ALA A 92 -6.23 -17.31 -18.21
CA ALA A 92 -6.08 -18.41 -17.25
C ALA A 92 -7.07 -18.29 -16.08
N THR A 93 -7.24 -17.06 -15.57
CA THR A 93 -8.14 -16.75 -14.45
C THR A 93 -9.61 -16.95 -14.80
N MET A 94 -10.02 -16.68 -16.04
CA MET A 94 -11.38 -17.01 -16.50
C MET A 94 -11.70 -18.51 -16.36
N GLY A 95 -10.72 -19.38 -16.59
CA GLY A 95 -10.88 -20.81 -16.35
C GLY A 95 -11.15 -21.15 -14.88
N ALA A 96 -10.42 -20.51 -13.95
CA ALA A 96 -10.64 -20.69 -12.52
C ALA A 96 -12.00 -20.13 -12.07
N ILE A 97 -12.42 -18.97 -12.60
CA ILE A 97 -13.75 -18.39 -12.33
C ILE A 97 -14.85 -19.37 -12.77
N ALA A 98 -14.74 -19.92 -13.98
CA ALA A 98 -15.72 -20.86 -14.51
C ALA A 98 -15.83 -22.16 -13.69
N ALA A 99 -14.80 -22.54 -12.93
CA ALA A 99 -14.83 -23.74 -12.09
C ALA A 99 -15.57 -23.57 -10.76
N ALA A 100 -15.79 -22.33 -10.30
CA ALA A 100 -16.58 -22.06 -9.11
C ALA A 100 -17.51 -20.85 -9.35
N PRO A 101 -18.68 -21.07 -9.96
CA PRO A 101 -19.64 -20.01 -10.26
C PRO A 101 -20.10 -19.23 -9.03
N ASP A 102 -20.07 -19.86 -7.86
CA ASP A 102 -20.56 -19.28 -6.61
C ASP A 102 -19.45 -18.62 -5.76
N ILE A 103 -18.18 -18.68 -6.22
CA ILE A 103 -17.04 -18.15 -5.46
C ILE A 103 -16.26 -17.15 -6.31
N HIS A 104 -16.06 -15.95 -5.78
CA HIS A 104 -15.25 -14.93 -6.44
C HIS A 104 -13.75 -15.26 -6.34
N MET A 105 -13.11 -15.49 -7.49
CA MET A 105 -11.74 -15.99 -7.59
C MET A 105 -10.64 -14.95 -7.30
N PHE A 106 -10.74 -14.20 -6.20
CA PHE A 106 -9.69 -13.25 -5.78
C PHE A 106 -8.37 -13.97 -5.44
N ILE A 107 -8.42 -15.00 -4.61
CA ILE A 107 -7.23 -15.81 -4.24
C ILE A 107 -6.71 -16.56 -5.47
N GLY A 108 -7.61 -17.09 -6.30
CA GLY A 108 -7.27 -17.73 -7.56
C GLY A 108 -6.55 -16.79 -8.52
N ALA A 109 -7.05 -15.56 -8.69
CA ALA A 109 -6.41 -14.52 -9.49
C ALA A 109 -5.03 -14.14 -8.96
N MET A 110 -4.89 -14.01 -7.63
CA MET A 110 -3.62 -13.69 -6.98
C MET A 110 -2.55 -14.75 -7.18
N ALA A 111 -2.93 -16.02 -7.18
CA ALA A 111 -2.00 -17.13 -7.44
C ALA A 111 -1.75 -17.34 -8.95
N LEU A 112 -2.83 -17.42 -9.73
CA LEU A 112 -2.78 -17.82 -11.14
C LEU A 112 -2.24 -16.72 -12.04
N GLY A 113 -2.47 -15.45 -11.73
CA GLY A 113 -1.99 -14.35 -12.56
C GLY A 113 -0.46 -14.32 -12.74
N PRO A 114 0.31 -14.24 -11.64
CA PRO A 114 1.77 -14.31 -11.68
C PRO A 114 2.29 -15.64 -12.23
N LEU A 115 1.64 -16.77 -11.87
CA LEU A 115 2.02 -18.10 -12.34
C LEU A 115 1.88 -18.23 -13.86
N ALA A 116 0.75 -17.80 -14.41
CA ALA A 116 0.47 -17.83 -15.85
C ALA A 116 1.48 -16.98 -16.63
N ALA A 117 1.77 -15.77 -16.14
CA ALA A 117 2.77 -14.91 -16.74
C ALA A 117 4.20 -15.48 -16.62
N TRP A 118 4.54 -16.15 -15.52
CA TRP A 118 5.82 -16.82 -15.37
C TRP A 118 5.99 -18.00 -16.35
N ILE A 119 4.95 -18.82 -16.53
CA ILE A 119 4.94 -19.90 -17.52
C ILE A 119 5.12 -19.32 -18.92
N MET A 120 4.39 -18.26 -19.25
CA MET A 120 4.52 -17.58 -20.54
C MET A 120 5.95 -17.06 -20.77
N LYS A 121 6.53 -16.39 -19.77
CA LYS A 121 7.91 -15.89 -19.81
C LYS A 121 8.93 -17.01 -20.05
N LYS A 122 8.75 -18.16 -19.40
CA LYS A 122 9.62 -19.33 -19.58
C LYS A 122 9.47 -19.95 -20.96
N LEU A 123 8.26 -20.01 -21.48
CA LEU A 123 8.02 -20.51 -22.82
C LEU A 123 8.65 -19.61 -23.87
N ASP A 124 8.44 -18.29 -23.81
CA ASP A 124 9.04 -17.36 -24.79
C ASP A 124 10.57 -17.45 -24.84
N GLY A 125 11.23 -17.60 -23.69
CA GLY A 125 12.67 -17.80 -23.63
C GLY A 125 13.21 -19.06 -24.33
N LEU A 126 12.36 -20.02 -24.73
CA LEU A 126 12.80 -21.23 -25.46
C LEU A 126 13.08 -20.98 -26.95
N TRP A 127 12.51 -19.91 -27.51
CA TRP A 127 12.50 -19.63 -28.95
C TRP A 127 12.75 -18.16 -29.31
N GLU A 128 13.09 -17.30 -28.36
CA GLU A 128 13.38 -15.86 -28.57
C GLU A 128 14.38 -15.62 -29.74
N ASP A 129 15.45 -16.42 -29.83
CA ASP A 129 16.46 -16.32 -30.90
C ASP A 129 16.18 -17.22 -32.12
N LYS A 130 15.05 -17.94 -32.12
CA LYS A 130 14.73 -18.93 -33.16
C LYS A 130 13.64 -18.45 -34.11
N ILE A 131 12.98 -17.33 -33.80
CA ILE A 131 11.90 -16.79 -34.62
C ILE A 131 12.51 -15.95 -35.74
N LYS A 132 12.07 -16.22 -36.98
CA LYS A 132 12.51 -15.45 -38.15
C LYS A 132 11.95 -14.02 -38.07
N PRO A 133 12.73 -13.01 -38.49
CA PRO A 133 12.24 -11.63 -38.59
C PRO A 133 10.94 -11.55 -39.39
N GLY A 134 9.96 -10.81 -38.87
CA GLY A 134 8.63 -10.65 -39.46
C GLY A 134 7.59 -11.71 -39.03
N PHE A 135 7.99 -12.83 -38.43
CA PHE A 135 7.07 -13.81 -37.83
C PHE A 135 6.87 -13.62 -36.32
N GLU A 136 7.66 -12.76 -35.68
CA GLU A 136 7.66 -12.49 -34.24
C GLU A 136 6.27 -12.19 -33.70
N MET A 137 5.55 -11.25 -34.31
CA MET A 137 4.20 -10.89 -33.86
C MET A 137 3.21 -12.07 -33.96
N LEU A 138 3.31 -12.87 -35.02
CA LEU A 138 2.43 -14.02 -35.24
C LEU A 138 2.72 -15.12 -34.20
N VAL A 139 3.98 -15.47 -34.01
CA VAL A 139 4.39 -16.44 -32.98
C VAL A 139 3.99 -15.94 -31.60
N ASN A 140 4.17 -14.64 -31.33
CA ASN A 140 3.87 -14.05 -30.04
C ASN A 140 2.37 -14.10 -29.70
N MET A 141 1.50 -13.77 -30.66
CA MET A 141 0.05 -13.81 -30.46
C MET A 141 -0.48 -15.26 -30.34
N PHE A 142 -0.06 -16.16 -31.24
CA PHE A 142 -0.55 -17.54 -31.23
C PHE A 142 -0.08 -18.33 -30.02
N SER A 143 1.20 -18.21 -29.63
CA SER A 143 1.71 -18.89 -28.44
C SER A 143 1.03 -18.38 -27.16
N ALA A 144 0.83 -17.06 -27.02
CA ALA A 144 0.07 -16.52 -25.90
C ALA A 144 -1.36 -17.06 -25.85
N GLY A 145 -2.04 -17.17 -27.00
CA GLY A 145 -3.37 -17.75 -27.11
C GLY A 145 -3.43 -19.23 -26.72
N ILE A 146 -2.51 -20.05 -27.24
CA ILE A 146 -2.45 -21.49 -26.97
C ILE A 146 -2.11 -21.76 -25.49
N VAL A 147 -1.13 -21.02 -24.96
CA VAL A 147 -0.75 -21.12 -23.54
C VAL A 147 -1.89 -20.65 -22.65
N GLY A 148 -2.52 -19.51 -22.97
CA GLY A 148 -3.69 -19.02 -22.27
C GLY A 148 -4.82 -20.05 -22.25
N PHE A 149 -5.11 -20.70 -23.38
CA PHE A 149 -6.10 -21.77 -23.47
C PHE A 149 -5.76 -22.95 -22.54
N GLY A 150 -4.52 -23.46 -22.60
CA GLY A 150 -4.10 -24.56 -21.73
C GLY A 150 -4.16 -24.18 -20.24
N LEU A 151 -3.73 -22.97 -19.89
CA LEU A 151 -3.79 -22.45 -18.53
C LEU A 151 -5.20 -22.17 -18.05
N ALA A 152 -6.15 -21.84 -18.93
CA ALA A 152 -7.56 -21.73 -18.57
C ALA A 152 -8.13 -23.10 -18.20
N ILE A 153 -7.82 -24.15 -18.97
CA ILE A 153 -8.20 -25.53 -18.62
C ILE A 153 -7.57 -25.95 -17.29
N GLY A 154 -6.28 -25.66 -17.10
CA GLY A 154 -5.58 -25.90 -15.82
C GLY A 154 -6.19 -25.10 -14.67
N GLY A 155 -6.55 -23.85 -14.90
CA GLY A 155 -7.26 -22.98 -13.96
C GLY A 155 -8.58 -23.61 -13.53
N PHE A 156 -9.33 -24.16 -14.48
CA PHE A 156 -10.61 -24.81 -14.22
C PHE A 156 -10.46 -26.09 -13.36
N TYR A 157 -9.60 -27.02 -13.78
CA TYR A 157 -9.53 -28.35 -13.13
C TYR A 157 -8.62 -28.40 -11.90
N LEU A 158 -7.63 -27.52 -11.79
CA LEU A 158 -6.63 -27.58 -10.72
C LEU A 158 -6.79 -26.42 -9.72
N ILE A 159 -6.82 -25.19 -10.22
CA ILE A 159 -6.80 -24.00 -9.35
C ILE A 159 -8.17 -23.73 -8.73
N GLY A 160 -9.24 -23.78 -9.52
CA GLY A 160 -10.60 -23.53 -9.03
C GLY A 160 -10.95 -24.37 -7.79
N PRO A 161 -10.90 -25.72 -7.88
CA PRO A 161 -11.20 -26.59 -6.74
C PRO A 161 -10.28 -26.38 -5.53
N ALA A 162 -8.98 -26.15 -5.77
CA ALA A 162 -8.02 -25.92 -4.70
C ALA A 162 -8.32 -24.62 -3.94
N VAL A 163 -8.64 -23.54 -4.67
CA VAL A 163 -8.98 -22.25 -4.08
C VAL A 163 -10.30 -22.33 -3.34
N THR A 164 -11.33 -22.95 -3.93
CA THR A 164 -12.63 -23.20 -3.27
C THR A 164 -12.45 -23.91 -1.93
N TRP A 165 -11.61 -24.95 -1.88
CA TRP A 165 -11.32 -25.66 -0.63
C TRP A 165 -10.64 -24.74 0.40
N ILE A 166 -9.64 -23.96 0.00
CA ILE A 166 -8.96 -23.00 0.88
C ILE A 166 -9.96 -21.97 1.43
N THR A 167 -10.80 -21.41 0.57
CA THR A 167 -11.80 -20.40 0.94
C THR A 167 -12.79 -20.97 1.96
N HIS A 168 -13.32 -22.17 1.76
CA HIS A 168 -14.21 -22.81 2.73
C HIS A 168 -13.55 -23.07 4.09
N VAL A 169 -12.29 -23.53 4.10
CA VAL A 169 -11.55 -23.77 5.35
C VAL A 169 -11.31 -22.46 6.11
N LEU A 170 -10.85 -21.41 5.42
CA LEU A 170 -10.59 -20.12 6.04
C LEU A 170 -11.88 -19.43 6.49
N GLY A 171 -12.90 -19.44 5.64
CA GLY A 171 -14.23 -18.90 5.94
C GLY A 171 -14.87 -19.61 7.14
N GLY A 172 -14.80 -20.94 7.20
CA GLY A 172 -15.27 -21.72 8.35
C GLY A 172 -14.53 -21.39 9.66
N GLY A 173 -13.21 -21.20 9.60
CA GLY A 173 -12.43 -20.77 10.76
C GLY A 173 -12.80 -19.36 11.25
N VAL A 174 -13.07 -18.44 10.33
CA VAL A 174 -13.54 -17.09 10.66
C VAL A 174 -14.95 -17.14 11.25
N ASN A 175 -15.88 -17.89 10.65
CA ASN A 175 -17.24 -18.01 11.17
C ASN A 175 -17.24 -18.62 12.58
N TRP A 176 -16.39 -19.62 12.84
CA TRP A 176 -16.20 -20.16 14.18
C TRP A 176 -15.74 -19.10 15.19
N LEU A 177 -14.80 -18.21 14.82
CA LEU A 177 -14.35 -17.10 15.69
C LEU A 177 -15.47 -16.09 15.97
N ILE A 178 -16.35 -15.85 15.00
CA ILE A 178 -17.51 -14.97 15.15
C ILE A 178 -18.53 -15.61 16.10
N GLU A 179 -18.93 -16.85 15.85
CA GLU A 179 -19.95 -17.57 16.62
C GLU A 179 -19.55 -17.81 18.07
N THR A 180 -18.27 -18.12 18.31
CA THR A 180 -17.74 -18.32 19.67
C THR A 180 -17.46 -17.01 20.41
N GLY A 181 -17.44 -15.88 19.70
CA GLY A 181 -17.07 -14.57 20.24
C GLY A 181 -15.58 -14.34 20.44
N TRP A 182 -14.73 -15.19 19.85
CA TRP A 182 -13.27 -15.14 19.99
C TRP A 182 -12.59 -14.26 18.95
N LEU A 183 -13.34 -13.70 18.00
CA LEU A 183 -12.83 -12.78 16.99
C LEU A 183 -11.91 -11.66 17.54
N PRO A 184 -12.15 -11.04 18.72
CA PRO A 184 -11.24 -10.04 19.30
C PRO A 184 -9.81 -10.52 19.53
N LEU A 185 -9.59 -11.83 19.69
CA LEU A 185 -8.25 -12.41 19.87
C LEU A 185 -7.40 -12.33 18.61
N THR A 186 -8.02 -12.14 17.42
CA THR A 186 -7.28 -11.92 16.17
C THR A 186 -6.37 -10.70 16.27
N SER A 187 -6.69 -9.71 17.10
CA SER A 187 -5.85 -8.52 17.34
C SER A 187 -4.48 -8.86 17.93
N ILE A 188 -4.32 -9.99 18.61
CA ILE A 188 -3.02 -10.47 19.11
C ILE A 188 -2.06 -10.76 17.96
N ILE A 189 -2.59 -11.16 16.80
CA ILE A 189 -1.80 -11.44 15.59
C ILE A 189 -1.75 -10.21 14.69
N ILE A 190 -2.91 -9.59 14.44
CA ILE A 190 -3.05 -8.51 13.46
C ILE A 190 -2.27 -7.26 13.90
N GLU A 191 -2.40 -6.83 15.16
CA GLU A 191 -1.77 -5.57 15.60
C GLU A 191 -0.24 -5.59 15.56
N PRO A 192 0.45 -6.65 16.05
CA PRO A 192 1.90 -6.78 15.85
C PRO A 192 2.27 -6.92 14.37
N ALA A 193 1.52 -7.71 13.60
CA ALA A 193 1.77 -7.90 12.18
C ALA A 193 1.74 -6.58 11.42
N LYS A 194 0.82 -5.67 11.75
CA LYS A 194 0.78 -4.30 11.19
C LYS A 194 2.06 -3.54 11.43
N VAL A 195 2.51 -3.46 12.69
CA VAL A 195 3.75 -2.75 13.07
C VAL A 195 4.98 -3.29 12.33
N PHE A 196 4.98 -4.56 11.95
CA PHE A 196 6.05 -5.21 11.18
C PHE A 196 5.82 -5.25 9.66
N PHE A 197 4.84 -4.51 9.13
CA PHE A 197 4.46 -4.42 7.71
C PHE A 197 4.03 -5.76 7.08
N LEU A 198 3.43 -6.63 7.89
CA LEU A 198 2.81 -7.86 7.43
C LEU A 198 1.31 -7.69 7.16
N ASN A 199 0.78 -6.48 7.36
CA ASN A 199 -0.63 -6.13 7.16
C ASN A 199 -1.08 -6.37 5.71
N ASN A 200 -0.24 -6.03 4.74
CA ASN A 200 -0.50 -6.24 3.33
C ASN A 200 -0.86 -7.70 2.98
N ALA A 201 -0.14 -8.66 3.56
CA ALA A 201 -0.41 -10.08 3.35
C ALA A 201 -1.71 -10.53 4.04
N ILE A 202 -1.99 -10.00 5.23
CA ILE A 202 -3.21 -10.33 5.99
C ILE A 202 -4.44 -9.71 5.31
N ASN A 203 -4.39 -8.43 5.02
CA ASN A 203 -5.50 -7.68 4.43
C ASN A 203 -5.84 -8.21 3.04
N HIS A 204 -4.90 -8.12 2.10
CA HIS A 204 -5.19 -8.41 0.71
C HIS A 204 -5.14 -9.90 0.41
N GLY A 205 -4.36 -10.69 1.17
CA GLY A 205 -4.27 -12.14 0.96
C GLY A 205 -5.42 -12.92 1.61
N VAL A 206 -6.01 -12.44 2.72
CA VAL A 206 -6.99 -13.21 3.50
C VAL A 206 -8.26 -12.42 3.78
N LEU A 207 -8.16 -11.27 4.47
CA LEU A 207 -9.36 -10.56 4.97
C LEU A 207 -10.23 -9.97 3.87
N THR A 208 -9.61 -9.40 2.83
CA THR A 208 -10.34 -8.76 1.72
C THR A 208 -11.14 -9.80 0.91
N PRO A 209 -10.55 -10.90 0.41
CA PRO A 209 -11.32 -11.93 -0.28
C PRO A 209 -12.49 -12.49 0.55
N LEU A 210 -12.23 -12.90 1.79
CA LEU A 210 -13.26 -13.47 2.67
C LEU A 210 -14.33 -12.44 3.05
N GLY A 211 -13.92 -11.20 3.31
CA GLY A 211 -14.86 -10.13 3.64
C GLY A 211 -15.73 -9.76 2.45
N THR A 212 -15.19 -9.84 1.23
CA THR A 212 -15.93 -9.58 0.00
C THR A 212 -16.98 -10.66 -0.26
N GLU A 213 -16.64 -11.94 -0.07
CA GLU A 213 -17.60 -13.05 -0.14
C GLU A 213 -18.72 -12.91 0.92
N GLN A 214 -18.36 -12.64 2.17
CA GLN A 214 -19.36 -12.37 3.23
C GLN A 214 -20.24 -11.16 2.92
N ALA A 215 -19.67 -10.11 2.33
CA ALA A 215 -20.43 -8.91 1.99
C ALA A 215 -21.36 -9.13 0.79
N ASP A 216 -21.05 -10.07 -0.11
CA ASP A 216 -21.94 -10.46 -1.19
C ASP A 216 -23.20 -11.17 -0.64
N GLU A 217 -23.03 -12.06 0.34
CA GLU A 217 -24.14 -12.80 0.95
C GLU A 217 -24.94 -11.97 1.97
N ALA A 218 -24.25 -11.25 2.86
CA ALA A 218 -24.86 -10.56 4.01
C ALA A 218 -24.95 -9.04 3.83
N GLY A 219 -24.49 -8.50 2.70
CA GLY A 219 -24.45 -7.06 2.42
C GLY A 219 -23.36 -6.28 3.19
N LYS A 220 -22.64 -6.93 4.10
CA LYS A 220 -21.54 -6.35 4.89
C LYS A 220 -20.62 -7.42 5.48
N SER A 221 -19.40 -7.03 5.82
CA SER A 221 -18.47 -7.88 6.59
C SER A 221 -17.73 -7.11 7.67
N ILE A 222 -17.62 -7.73 8.85
CA ILE A 222 -16.78 -7.27 9.95
C ILE A 222 -15.29 -7.38 9.63
N LEU A 223 -14.89 -8.27 8.72
CA LEU A 223 -13.48 -8.54 8.38
C LEU A 223 -12.77 -7.32 7.80
N PHE A 224 -13.51 -6.45 7.11
CA PHE A 224 -12.96 -5.19 6.62
C PHE A 224 -12.59 -4.21 7.73
N LEU A 225 -13.12 -4.38 8.96
CA LEU A 225 -12.82 -3.52 10.11
C LEU A 225 -11.63 -4.00 10.95
N LEU A 226 -11.26 -5.28 10.84
CA LEU A 226 -10.23 -5.90 11.68
C LEU A 226 -8.87 -5.21 11.56
N GLU A 227 -8.51 -4.75 10.36
CA GLU A 227 -7.30 -3.94 10.14
C GLU A 227 -7.61 -2.44 9.98
N ALA A 228 -8.77 -2.10 9.39
CA ALA A 228 -9.05 -0.73 8.99
C ALA A 228 -9.24 0.25 10.15
N ASN A 229 -9.72 -0.24 11.31
CA ASN A 229 -10.06 0.62 12.45
C ASN A 229 -8.90 1.55 12.84
N PRO A 230 -9.06 2.90 12.76
CA PRO A 230 -8.01 3.84 13.12
C PRO A 230 -7.82 4.00 14.64
N GLY A 231 -8.78 3.56 15.44
CA GLY A 231 -8.84 3.75 16.88
C GLY A 231 -7.52 3.42 17.59
N PRO A 232 -6.90 2.24 17.39
CA PRO A 232 -5.69 1.85 18.11
C PRO A 232 -4.53 2.83 17.91
N GLY A 233 -4.29 3.27 16.67
CA GLY A 233 -3.21 4.21 16.38
C GLY A 233 -3.54 5.62 16.84
N VAL A 234 -4.81 6.06 16.72
CA VAL A 234 -5.24 7.37 17.24
C VAL A 234 -5.02 7.47 18.75
N GLY A 235 -5.38 6.44 19.52
CA GLY A 235 -5.18 6.45 20.97
C GLY A 235 -3.70 6.48 21.36
N ILE A 236 -2.85 5.71 20.66
CA ILE A 236 -1.39 5.75 20.87
C ILE A 236 -0.83 7.13 20.56
N LEU A 237 -1.18 7.72 19.43
CA LEU A 237 -0.69 9.05 19.04
C LEU A 237 -1.20 10.15 19.99
N LEU A 238 -2.45 10.07 20.44
CA LEU A 238 -2.99 10.97 21.46
C LEU A 238 -2.22 10.84 22.78
N ALA A 239 -1.83 9.62 23.18
CA ALA A 239 -1.02 9.40 24.37
C ALA A 239 0.37 10.05 24.22
N PHE A 240 0.99 10.00 23.04
CA PHE A 240 2.23 10.71 22.76
C PHE A 240 2.07 12.23 22.75
N ALA A 241 0.98 12.76 22.20
CA ALA A 241 0.73 14.21 22.21
C ALA A 241 0.67 14.79 23.64
N ILE A 242 0.10 14.01 24.59
CA ILE A 242 -0.08 14.44 25.98
C ILE A 242 1.12 14.08 26.86
N PHE A 243 1.59 12.83 26.81
CA PHE A 243 2.57 12.27 27.74
C PHE A 243 3.94 11.97 27.12
N GLY A 244 4.07 12.12 25.80
CA GLY A 244 5.34 11.94 25.10
C GLY A 244 6.39 12.97 25.51
N VAL A 245 7.59 12.77 24.99
CA VAL A 245 8.78 13.57 25.27
C VAL A 245 9.42 13.97 23.94
N GLY A 246 10.00 15.17 23.86
CA GLY A 246 10.68 15.69 22.69
C GLY A 246 9.90 15.65 21.37
N MET A 247 10.61 15.25 20.31
CA MET A 247 10.06 15.17 18.95
C MET A 247 8.83 14.27 18.85
N ALA A 248 8.79 13.14 19.56
CA ALA A 248 7.63 12.25 19.56
C ALA A 248 6.37 12.93 20.10
N ARG A 249 6.48 13.86 21.05
CA ARG A 249 5.35 14.66 21.50
C ARG A 249 4.93 15.69 20.45
N ALA A 250 5.89 16.37 19.86
CA ALA A 250 5.66 17.44 18.90
C ALA A 250 5.04 16.95 17.58
N SER A 251 5.48 15.79 17.08
CA SER A 251 5.02 15.23 15.80
C SER A 251 3.70 14.45 15.89
N ALA A 252 3.32 13.97 17.08
CA ALA A 252 2.16 13.08 17.25
C ALA A 252 0.80 13.69 16.82
N PRO A 253 0.47 14.97 17.12
CA PRO A 253 -0.78 15.57 16.66
C PRO A 253 -0.91 15.59 15.13
N GLY A 254 0.18 15.93 14.42
CA GLY A 254 0.20 15.94 12.95
C GLY A 254 0.06 14.52 12.39
N ALA A 255 0.79 13.57 12.96
CA ALA A 255 0.68 12.15 12.60
C ALA A 255 -0.75 11.62 12.77
N MET A 256 -1.44 12.04 13.85
CA MET A 256 -2.81 11.61 14.15
C MET A 256 -3.80 12.10 13.10
N ILE A 257 -3.68 13.35 12.64
CA ILE A 257 -4.53 13.91 11.57
C ILE A 257 -4.29 13.15 10.26
N ILE A 258 -3.03 12.95 9.90
CA ILE A 258 -2.63 12.27 8.65
C ILE A 258 -3.11 10.81 8.66
N GLN A 259 -2.99 10.11 9.77
CA GLN A 259 -3.56 8.78 9.93
C GLN A 259 -5.07 8.84 9.79
N PHE A 260 -5.74 9.55 10.69
CA PHE A 260 -7.18 9.44 10.93
C PHE A 260 -8.01 9.88 9.74
N PHE A 261 -7.60 10.94 9.05
CA PHE A 261 -8.29 11.42 7.86
C PHE A 261 -7.64 10.89 6.57
N GLY A 262 -6.31 10.95 6.50
CA GLY A 262 -5.55 10.62 5.30
C GLY A 262 -5.38 9.13 5.02
N GLY A 263 -5.63 8.25 6.00
CA GLY A 263 -5.53 6.80 5.83
C GLY A 263 -4.11 6.27 5.72
N ILE A 264 -3.11 7.02 6.20
CA ILE A 264 -1.72 6.54 6.30
C ILE A 264 -1.55 5.92 7.68
N HIS A 265 -2.08 4.72 7.88
CA HIS A 265 -2.04 4.05 9.18
C HIS A 265 -0.63 3.59 9.58
N GLU A 266 0.35 3.60 8.68
CA GLU A 266 1.73 3.25 9.02
C GLU A 266 2.46 4.37 9.76
N ILE A 267 1.87 5.58 9.82
CA ILE A 267 2.50 6.76 10.43
C ILE A 267 2.66 6.63 11.95
N TYR A 268 1.86 5.79 12.62
CA TYR A 268 2.02 5.53 14.06
C TYR A 268 2.99 4.38 14.37
N PHE A 269 3.41 3.59 13.38
CA PHE A 269 4.28 2.43 13.63
C PHE A 269 5.64 2.81 14.25
N PRO A 270 6.33 3.89 13.84
CA PRO A 270 7.57 4.31 14.51
C PRO A 270 7.38 4.59 15.99
N TYR A 271 6.23 5.11 16.39
CA TYR A 271 5.93 5.38 17.80
C TYR A 271 5.84 4.07 18.61
N VAL A 272 5.31 3.02 18.00
CA VAL A 272 5.26 1.68 18.61
C VAL A 272 6.63 1.01 18.60
N LEU A 273 7.41 1.13 17.52
CA LEU A 273 8.76 0.59 17.43
C LEU A 273 9.73 1.23 18.44
N MET A 274 9.56 2.54 18.68
CA MET A 274 10.31 3.29 19.69
C MET A 274 10.11 2.71 21.11
N LYS A 275 8.93 2.15 21.39
CA LYS A 275 8.57 1.53 22.66
C LYS A 275 7.74 0.26 22.42
N PRO A 276 8.37 -0.91 22.20
CA PRO A 276 7.66 -2.12 21.81
C PRO A 276 6.53 -2.57 22.74
N ALA A 277 6.57 -2.18 24.03
CA ALA A 277 5.46 -2.41 24.96
C ALA A 277 4.13 -1.79 24.48
N LEU A 278 4.16 -0.74 23.65
CA LEU A 278 2.97 -0.12 23.07
C LEU A 278 2.22 -1.04 22.08
N VAL A 279 2.81 -2.16 21.66
CA VAL A 279 2.07 -3.22 20.97
C VAL A 279 0.90 -3.72 21.83
N LEU A 280 1.04 -3.74 23.16
CA LEU A 280 -0.06 -4.10 24.07
C LEU A 280 -1.21 -3.10 24.00
N ALA A 281 -0.91 -1.81 23.83
CA ALA A 281 -1.92 -0.77 23.65
C ALA A 281 -2.64 -0.94 22.30
N ALA A 282 -1.91 -1.28 21.25
CA ALA A 282 -2.48 -1.57 19.94
C ALA A 282 -3.39 -2.80 20.00
N ILE A 283 -2.94 -3.91 20.60
CA ILE A 283 -3.73 -5.14 20.80
C ILE A 283 -5.00 -4.86 21.60
N ALA A 284 -4.90 -4.18 22.75
CA ALA A 284 -6.04 -3.90 23.61
C ALA A 284 -7.07 -2.99 22.91
N GLY A 285 -6.59 -1.95 22.20
CA GLY A 285 -7.44 -1.11 21.37
C GLY A 285 -8.10 -1.88 20.23
N GLY A 286 -7.34 -2.69 19.48
CA GLY A 286 -7.84 -3.49 18.37
C GLY A 286 -8.91 -4.48 18.82
N ALA A 287 -8.62 -5.23 19.89
CA ALA A 287 -9.55 -6.20 20.45
C ALA A 287 -10.84 -5.54 20.94
N THR A 288 -10.74 -4.35 21.55
CA THR A 288 -11.92 -3.56 21.96
C THR A 288 -12.78 -3.16 20.76
N GLY A 289 -12.14 -2.70 19.68
CA GLY A 289 -12.83 -2.34 18.45
C GLY A 289 -13.55 -3.53 17.81
N VAL A 290 -12.86 -4.65 17.68
CA VAL A 290 -13.42 -5.91 17.14
C VAL A 290 -14.58 -6.41 18.02
N ALA A 291 -14.41 -6.41 19.35
CA ALA A 291 -15.46 -6.81 20.28
C ALA A 291 -16.69 -5.91 20.17
N THR A 292 -16.49 -4.60 20.04
CA THR A 292 -17.60 -3.64 19.86
C THR A 292 -18.36 -3.93 18.57
N ASN A 293 -17.64 -4.13 17.46
CA ASN A 293 -18.28 -4.43 16.18
C ASN A 293 -19.01 -5.78 16.20
N LEU A 294 -18.47 -6.77 16.91
CA LEU A 294 -19.12 -8.06 17.10
C LEU A 294 -20.42 -7.93 17.92
N ILE A 295 -20.42 -7.18 19.03
CA ILE A 295 -21.61 -6.96 19.86
C ILE A 295 -22.71 -6.25 19.08
N PHE A 296 -22.34 -5.25 18.28
CA PHE A 296 -23.29 -4.47 17.46
C PHE A 296 -23.57 -5.10 16.09
N GLN A 297 -22.95 -6.25 15.78
CA GLN A 297 -23.08 -6.95 14.49
C GLN A 297 -22.85 -6.02 13.29
N THR A 298 -21.79 -5.21 13.35
CA THR A 298 -21.49 -4.20 12.33
C THR A 298 -20.48 -4.68 11.29
N GLY A 299 -20.52 -4.06 10.12
CA GLY A 299 -19.59 -4.34 9.03
C GLY A 299 -19.53 -3.23 7.98
N LEU A 300 -18.57 -3.36 7.06
CA LEU A 300 -18.46 -2.53 5.86
C LEU A 300 -18.97 -3.31 4.64
N ARG A 301 -19.47 -2.60 3.64
CA ARG A 301 -19.93 -3.17 2.36
C ARG A 301 -18.76 -3.57 1.45
N ALA A 302 -17.61 -2.94 1.63
CA ALA A 302 -16.43 -3.12 0.81
C ALA A 302 -15.17 -2.74 1.62
N PRO A 303 -13.97 -3.14 1.15
CA PRO A 303 -12.72 -2.72 1.78
C PRO A 303 -12.61 -1.20 1.86
N ALA A 304 -12.02 -0.72 2.96
CA ALA A 304 -11.73 0.70 3.20
C ALA A 304 -10.22 0.92 3.37
N ALA A 305 -9.75 2.11 3.01
CA ALA A 305 -8.36 2.52 3.25
C ALA A 305 -8.07 2.45 4.76
N PRO A 306 -7.11 1.61 5.22
CA PRO A 306 -6.95 1.38 6.65
C PRO A 306 -6.42 2.64 7.34
N GLY A 307 -6.99 2.98 8.49
CA GLY A 307 -6.69 4.21 9.22
C GLY A 307 -7.52 5.43 8.85
N SER A 308 -8.26 5.43 7.73
CA SER A 308 -9.10 6.58 7.36
C SER A 308 -10.53 6.42 7.88
N ILE A 309 -10.96 7.30 8.79
CA ILE A 309 -12.35 7.35 9.23
C ILE A 309 -13.29 7.70 8.07
N ILE A 310 -12.83 8.52 7.13
CA ILE A 310 -13.62 8.92 5.96
C ILE A 310 -13.91 7.69 5.10
N ALA A 311 -12.88 6.91 4.77
CA ALA A 311 -13.03 5.70 3.98
C ALA A 311 -13.95 4.68 4.69
N ILE A 312 -13.79 4.52 6.01
CA ILE A 312 -14.63 3.62 6.80
C ILE A 312 -16.09 4.07 6.75
N LEU A 313 -16.40 5.33 7.05
CA LEU A 313 -17.77 5.82 7.13
C LEU A 313 -18.51 5.78 5.77
N ILE A 314 -17.78 5.96 4.66
CA ILE A 314 -18.34 5.81 3.31
C ILE A 314 -18.76 4.35 3.06
N GLN A 315 -17.94 3.40 3.48
CA GLN A 315 -18.17 1.97 3.24
C GLN A 315 -19.05 1.31 4.31
N THR A 316 -19.37 2.00 5.40
CA THR A 316 -20.21 1.48 6.47
C THR A 316 -21.61 1.11 5.95
N ALA A 317 -22.07 -0.08 6.30
CA ALA A 317 -23.44 -0.48 6.00
C ALA A 317 -24.45 0.41 6.74
N SER A 318 -25.64 0.61 6.15
CA SER A 318 -26.67 1.54 6.63
C SER A 318 -27.08 1.31 8.09
N ASP A 319 -27.06 0.06 8.55
CA ASP A 319 -27.39 -0.35 9.92
C ASP A 319 -26.21 -0.33 10.90
N SER A 320 -25.00 -0.03 10.41
CA SER A 320 -23.75 -0.30 11.13
C SER A 320 -23.06 0.95 11.67
N TYR A 321 -23.54 2.16 11.36
CA TYR A 321 -22.90 3.42 11.73
C TYR A 321 -22.62 3.58 13.22
N VAL A 322 -23.60 3.28 14.07
CA VAL A 322 -23.47 3.46 15.52
C VAL A 322 -22.36 2.57 16.08
N GLY A 323 -22.39 1.26 15.77
CA GLY A 323 -21.39 0.32 16.26
C GLY A 323 -20.00 0.59 15.69
N VAL A 324 -19.88 0.97 14.41
CA VAL A 324 -18.60 1.34 13.80
C VAL A 324 -18.00 2.57 14.48
N ILE A 325 -18.77 3.64 14.67
CA ILE A 325 -18.29 4.87 15.33
C ILE A 325 -17.89 4.57 16.77
N LEU A 326 -18.71 3.82 17.52
CA LEU A 326 -18.37 3.40 18.88
C LEU A 326 -17.10 2.56 18.91
N SER A 327 -16.92 1.65 17.95
CA SER A 327 -15.72 0.81 17.89
C SER A 327 -14.44 1.64 17.72
N VAL A 328 -14.49 2.72 16.96
CA VAL A 328 -13.36 3.65 16.77
C VAL A 328 -13.08 4.40 18.06
N ILE A 329 -14.11 4.97 18.69
CA ILE A 329 -13.98 5.74 19.93
C ILE A 329 -13.47 4.88 21.09
N LEU A 330 -14.06 3.71 21.29
CA LEU A 330 -13.68 2.79 22.38
C LEU A 330 -12.28 2.23 22.15
N SER A 331 -11.95 1.87 20.91
CA SER A 331 -10.60 1.42 20.54
C SER A 331 -9.55 2.50 20.79
N ALA A 332 -9.82 3.76 20.40
CA ALA A 332 -8.95 4.89 20.70
C ALA A 332 -8.83 5.14 22.21
N THR A 333 -9.92 5.03 22.95
CA THR A 333 -9.92 5.23 24.41
C THR A 333 -9.07 4.19 25.11
N VAL A 334 -9.27 2.90 24.81
CA VAL A 334 -8.51 1.82 25.45
C VAL A 334 -7.03 1.87 25.09
N SER A 335 -6.70 2.05 23.81
CA SER A 335 -5.30 2.19 23.39
C SER A 335 -4.63 3.42 24.00
N PHE A 336 -5.33 4.55 24.11
CA PHE A 336 -4.85 5.74 24.82
C PHE A 336 -4.55 5.45 26.29
N LEU A 337 -5.47 4.82 27.02
CA LEU A 337 -5.30 4.56 28.45
C LEU A 337 -4.10 3.62 28.70
N VAL A 338 -3.98 2.54 27.94
CA VAL A 338 -2.85 1.60 28.05
C VAL A 338 -1.54 2.28 27.66
N ALA A 339 -1.51 3.03 26.55
CA ALA A 339 -0.34 3.77 26.12
C ALA A 339 0.08 4.84 27.14
N ALA A 340 -0.88 5.56 27.72
CA ALA A 340 -0.63 6.57 28.75
C ALA A 340 0.05 5.97 29.99
N VAL A 341 -0.38 4.79 30.45
CA VAL A 341 0.27 4.06 31.56
C VAL A 341 1.71 3.71 31.19
N ILE A 342 1.94 3.13 30.01
CA ILE A 342 3.28 2.73 29.53
C ILE A 342 4.21 3.95 29.42
N LEU A 343 3.74 5.04 28.82
CA LEU A 343 4.51 6.27 28.65
C LEU A 343 4.81 6.93 30.00
N ARG A 344 3.84 7.02 30.91
CA ARG A 344 4.07 7.59 32.25
C ARG A 344 5.04 6.74 33.07
N ALA A 345 4.94 5.42 33.01
CA ALA A 345 5.82 4.51 33.74
C ALA A 345 7.28 4.59 33.25
N SER A 346 7.50 4.94 31.97
CA SER A 346 8.84 5.04 31.39
C SER A 346 9.36 6.47 31.24
N ARG A 347 8.60 7.48 31.68
CA ARG A 347 8.88 8.91 31.43
C ARG A 347 10.23 9.40 31.95
N SER A 348 10.67 8.93 33.12
CA SER A 348 11.98 9.32 33.69
C SER A 348 13.13 8.86 32.79
N ARG A 349 13.04 7.65 32.23
CA ARG A 349 14.03 7.11 31.28
C ARG A 349 13.99 7.84 29.94
N ASP A 350 12.82 8.29 29.51
CA ASP A 350 12.68 9.03 28.25
C ASP A 350 13.27 10.43 28.33
N LEU A 351 13.06 11.13 29.45
CA LEU A 351 13.68 12.44 29.70
C LEU A 351 15.21 12.32 29.81
N ALA A 352 15.70 11.26 30.45
CA ALA A 352 17.15 11.01 30.51
C ALA A 352 17.74 10.72 29.13
N ALA A 353 17.04 9.95 28.29
CA ALA A 353 17.45 9.66 26.91
C ALA A 353 17.45 10.91 26.03
N GLU A 354 16.41 11.76 26.13
CA GLU A 354 16.35 13.03 25.42
C GLU A 354 17.49 13.98 25.87
N ALA A 355 17.76 14.07 27.18
CA ALA A 355 18.86 14.85 27.71
C ALA A 355 20.25 14.32 27.27
N ALA A 356 20.35 13.01 27.00
CA ALA A 356 21.53 12.38 26.42
C ALA A 356 21.62 12.54 24.89
N GLY A 357 20.65 13.20 24.25
CA GLY A 357 20.61 13.42 22.81
C GLY A 357 20.15 12.22 21.98
N GLU A 358 19.58 11.17 22.60
CA GLU A 358 19.06 10.00 21.89
C GLU A 358 17.79 10.36 21.11
N ASN A 359 17.84 10.28 19.78
CA ASN A 359 16.66 10.49 18.92
C ASN A 359 15.98 9.15 18.57
N LYS A 360 15.32 8.55 19.56
CA LYS A 360 14.67 7.24 19.40
C LYS A 360 13.55 7.23 18.36
N LEU A 361 12.94 8.37 18.08
CA LEU A 361 11.95 8.48 17.02
C LEU A 361 12.61 8.36 15.64
N ALA A 362 13.75 9.04 15.42
CA ALA A 362 14.51 8.90 14.18
C ALA A 362 15.04 7.47 13.98
N GLU A 363 15.55 6.85 15.03
CA GLU A 363 15.94 5.43 15.00
C GLU A 363 14.76 4.52 14.63
N ALA A 364 13.61 4.74 15.26
CA ALA A 364 12.41 3.98 14.96
C ALA A 364 11.89 4.22 13.54
N VAL A 365 12.00 5.43 13.01
CA VAL A 365 11.69 5.75 11.60
C VAL A 365 12.62 5.01 10.65
N SER A 366 13.92 4.97 10.97
CA SER A 366 14.91 4.19 10.20
C SER A 366 14.61 2.70 10.25
N GLN A 367 14.31 2.17 11.43
CA GLN A 367 13.87 0.78 11.61
C GLN A 367 12.56 0.50 10.85
N ASN A 368 11.63 1.47 10.80
CA ASN A 368 10.38 1.38 10.05
C ASN A 368 10.65 1.27 8.54
N ALA A 369 11.61 2.04 8.00
CA ALA A 369 12.03 1.93 6.60
C ALA A 369 12.71 0.58 6.30
N ALA A 370 13.63 0.14 7.17
CA ALA A 370 14.26 -1.17 7.05
C ALA A 370 13.24 -2.32 7.09
N ASN A 371 12.27 -2.23 8.00
CA ASN A 371 11.18 -3.20 8.13
C ASN A 371 10.26 -3.20 6.90
N LYS A 372 10.15 -2.10 6.16
CA LYS A 372 9.33 -2.04 4.94
C LYS A 372 10.08 -2.57 3.70
N GLY A 373 11.41 -2.70 3.77
CA GLY A 373 12.25 -3.10 2.64
C GLY A 373 12.44 -2.01 1.59
N GLY A 374 12.32 -0.73 1.98
CA GLY A 374 12.47 0.45 1.11
C GLY A 374 12.08 1.75 1.81
N GLU A 375 12.12 2.88 1.10
CA GLU A 375 11.79 4.20 1.67
C GLU A 375 10.37 4.23 2.27
N SER A 376 10.28 4.72 3.51
CA SER A 376 9.00 4.90 4.20
C SER A 376 8.51 6.33 4.02
N ARG A 377 7.33 6.49 3.39
CA ARG A 377 6.58 7.77 3.33
C ARG A 377 6.42 8.43 4.70
N VAL A 378 6.48 7.64 5.77
CA VAL A 378 6.36 8.07 7.17
C VAL A 378 7.53 8.94 7.62
N GLY A 379 8.76 8.69 7.17
CA GLY A 379 9.94 9.47 7.60
C GLY A 379 9.86 10.93 7.17
N SER A 380 9.48 11.16 5.91
CA SER A 380 9.23 12.52 5.39
C SER A 380 8.06 13.23 6.08
N LEU A 381 7.07 12.51 6.61
CA LEU A 381 5.87 13.09 7.22
C LEU A 381 6.03 13.38 8.71
N LEU A 382 6.92 12.67 9.39
CA LEU A 382 7.21 12.85 10.82
C LEU A 382 8.28 13.91 11.11
N GLY A 383 8.83 14.52 10.06
CA GLY A 383 9.67 15.70 10.17
C GLY A 383 11.15 15.38 10.43
N GLU A 384 11.85 14.95 9.38
CA GLU A 384 13.28 15.23 9.22
C GLU A 384 13.55 16.70 8.82
N ASN A 385 12.78 17.65 9.36
CA ASN A 385 12.98 19.10 9.14
C ASN A 385 13.65 19.77 10.36
N GLY A 386 14.28 19.00 11.26
CA GLY A 386 14.84 19.49 12.51
C GLY A 386 16.37 19.54 12.60
N ALA A 387 17.09 19.12 11.57
CA ALA A 387 18.53 19.34 11.48
C ALA A 387 18.79 20.38 10.39
N GLU A 388 19.28 21.56 10.80
CA GLU A 388 20.04 22.41 9.90
C GLU A 388 21.20 21.58 9.35
N ALA A 389 20.99 21.00 8.17
CA ALA A 389 22.07 20.44 7.38
C ALA A 389 22.98 21.62 7.03
N THR A 390 24.14 21.66 7.67
CA THR A 390 25.25 22.50 7.25
C THR A 390 25.50 22.18 5.77
N PRO A 391 25.43 23.15 4.85
CA PRO A 391 25.58 22.87 3.44
C PRO A 391 27.05 22.51 3.17
N THR A 392 27.36 21.22 3.05
CA THR A 392 28.52 20.81 2.24
C THR A 392 28.17 21.05 0.79
N ALA A 393 28.49 22.25 0.34
CA ALA A 393 28.46 22.66 -1.04
C ALA A 393 29.33 21.71 -1.89
N SER A 394 28.68 20.96 -2.77
CA SER A 394 29.23 20.71 -4.11
C SER A 394 28.50 21.68 -5.04
N THR A 395 29.11 22.84 -5.26
CA THR A 395 28.72 23.81 -6.27
C THR A 395 28.93 23.22 -7.66
N ALA A 396 27.98 22.42 -8.12
CA ALA A 396 27.78 22.20 -9.55
C ALA A 396 26.73 23.21 -10.01
N THR A 397 27.19 24.29 -10.62
CA THR A 397 26.34 25.32 -11.23
C THR A 397 25.43 24.66 -12.27
N LEU A 398 24.10 24.76 -12.10
CA LEU A 398 23.12 24.31 -13.08
C LEU A 398 23.34 25.11 -14.39
N THR A 399 24.09 24.53 -15.33
CA THR A 399 24.32 25.09 -16.66
C THR A 399 23.44 24.33 -17.63
N THR A 400 22.24 24.85 -17.88
CA THR A 400 21.34 24.31 -18.90
C THR A 400 21.84 24.75 -20.27
N VAL A 401 22.25 23.80 -21.12
CA VAL A 401 22.73 24.06 -22.50
C VAL A 401 21.56 24.27 -23.48
N ALA A 402 20.33 23.95 -23.08
CA ALA A 402 19.11 24.05 -23.87
C ALA A 402 17.91 24.50 -23.00
N PRO A 403 16.87 25.13 -23.59
CA PRO A 403 15.67 25.54 -22.87
C PRO A 403 14.95 24.30 -22.31
N VAL A 404 14.64 24.36 -21.01
CA VAL A 404 13.96 23.31 -20.26
C VAL A 404 12.47 23.45 -20.46
N THR A 405 11.88 22.48 -21.14
CA THR A 405 10.43 22.41 -21.38
C THR A 405 9.78 21.24 -20.63
N SER A 406 10.57 20.26 -20.20
CA SER A 406 10.11 19.03 -19.54
C SER A 406 11.00 18.65 -18.36
N ILE A 407 10.36 18.45 -17.20
CA ILE A 407 10.98 18.00 -15.95
C ILE A 407 10.24 16.73 -15.48
N ILE A 408 10.99 15.67 -15.19
CA ILE A 408 10.41 14.41 -14.70
C ILE A 408 10.88 14.10 -13.29
N PHE A 409 9.92 13.83 -12.40
CA PHE A 409 10.17 13.21 -11.12
C PHE A 409 10.16 11.68 -11.27
N ALA A 410 11.31 11.05 -11.09
CA ALA A 410 11.44 9.60 -11.24
C ALA A 410 11.59 8.91 -9.89
N CYS A 411 10.80 7.85 -9.67
CA CYS A 411 10.95 6.92 -8.54
C CYS A 411 10.72 5.47 -9.01
N ASP A 412 10.90 4.48 -8.15
CA ASP A 412 10.76 3.07 -8.55
C ASP A 412 9.40 2.71 -9.16
N ALA A 413 8.31 3.14 -8.52
CA ALA A 413 6.94 2.82 -8.95
C ALA A 413 6.28 3.91 -9.81
N GLY A 414 6.89 5.09 -9.91
CA GLY A 414 6.29 6.24 -10.61
C GLY A 414 5.03 6.80 -9.96
N MET A 415 4.78 6.51 -8.69
CA MET A 415 3.62 6.99 -7.93
C MET A 415 4.03 7.36 -6.50
N GLY A 416 3.24 8.20 -5.82
CA GLY A 416 3.46 8.57 -4.42
C GLY A 416 4.33 9.81 -4.24
N SER A 417 5.53 9.66 -3.65
CA SER A 417 6.42 10.77 -3.29
C SER A 417 6.86 11.61 -4.50
N SER A 418 7.14 10.97 -5.64
CA SER A 418 7.47 11.64 -6.90
C SER A 418 6.31 12.48 -7.45
N ALA A 419 5.07 12.00 -7.35
CA ALA A 419 3.89 12.73 -7.79
C ALA A 419 3.60 13.96 -6.90
N MET A 420 3.87 13.84 -5.60
CA MET A 420 3.76 14.96 -4.68
C MET A 420 4.89 15.99 -4.90
N GLY A 421 6.13 15.55 -5.10
CA GLY A 421 7.25 16.43 -5.45
C GLY A 421 7.02 17.19 -6.76
N ALA A 422 6.51 16.51 -7.79
CA ALA A 422 6.07 17.15 -9.04
C ALA A 422 4.99 18.22 -8.80
N SER A 423 4.08 17.99 -7.86
CA SER A 423 3.06 18.98 -7.50
C SER A 423 3.62 20.17 -6.73
N VAL A 424 4.59 19.94 -5.83
CA VAL A 424 5.33 21.01 -5.13
C VAL A 424 6.09 21.89 -6.13
N LEU A 425 6.84 21.29 -7.05
CA LEU A 425 7.60 22.04 -8.05
C LEU A 425 6.69 22.82 -9.00
N ARG A 426 5.57 22.23 -9.48
CA ARG A 426 4.57 22.95 -10.28
C ARG A 426 4.05 24.19 -9.57
N ASN A 427 3.75 24.07 -8.26
CA ASN A 427 3.29 25.20 -7.47
C ASN A 427 4.38 26.27 -7.30
N LYS A 428 5.65 25.88 -7.11
CA LYS A 428 6.77 26.82 -7.03
C LYS A 428 7.00 27.56 -8.36
N LEU A 429 7.03 26.85 -9.50
CA LEU A 429 7.15 27.43 -10.84
C LEU A 429 6.01 28.43 -11.13
N LYS A 430 4.76 28.04 -10.80
CA LYS A 430 3.60 28.92 -10.95
C LYS A 430 3.71 30.19 -10.09
N LYS A 431 4.20 30.07 -8.85
CA LYS A 431 4.44 31.24 -7.97
C LYS A 431 5.56 32.14 -8.47
N ALA A 432 6.58 31.57 -9.10
CA ALA A 432 7.69 32.30 -9.72
C ALA A 432 7.33 32.90 -11.09
N GLY A 433 6.09 32.71 -11.59
CA GLY A 433 5.65 33.23 -12.88
C GLY A 433 6.20 32.48 -14.09
N VAL A 434 6.82 31.32 -13.89
CA VAL A 434 7.39 30.50 -14.96
C VAL A 434 6.28 29.70 -15.64
N ALA A 435 6.11 29.90 -16.95
CA ALA A 435 5.12 29.20 -17.78
C ALA A 435 5.81 28.38 -18.89
N GLY A 436 5.10 27.42 -19.48
CA GLY A 436 5.60 26.63 -20.61
C GLY A 436 6.39 25.36 -20.25
N ILE A 437 6.36 24.95 -18.98
CA ILE A 437 7.15 23.81 -18.49
C ILE A 437 6.24 22.70 -18.00
N THR A 438 6.47 21.52 -18.56
CA THR A 438 5.75 20.31 -18.22
C THR A 438 6.48 19.57 -17.11
N VAL A 439 5.85 19.49 -15.94
CA VAL A 439 6.39 18.70 -14.81
C VAL A 439 5.53 17.46 -14.64
N THR A 440 6.12 16.29 -14.83
CA THR A 440 5.45 15.00 -14.69
C THR A 440 6.18 14.07 -13.73
N ASN A 441 5.60 12.91 -13.43
CA ASN A 441 6.25 11.86 -12.66
C ASN A 441 6.16 10.55 -13.44
N LYS A 442 7.20 9.71 -13.33
CA LYS A 442 7.27 8.40 -13.99
C LYS A 442 8.05 7.39 -13.16
N ALA A 443 7.81 6.10 -13.43
CA ALA A 443 8.63 5.04 -12.90
C ALA A 443 9.99 5.05 -13.61
N ILE A 444 11.09 4.81 -12.90
CA ILE A 444 12.45 4.75 -13.49
C ILE A 444 12.51 3.71 -14.62
N ALA A 445 11.77 2.61 -14.48
CA ALA A 445 11.67 1.58 -15.52
C ALA A 445 11.09 2.10 -16.85
N ASN A 446 10.27 3.16 -16.79
CA ASN A 446 9.54 3.73 -17.93
C ASN A 446 10.17 5.02 -18.45
N LEU A 447 11.37 5.39 -17.96
CA LEU A 447 12.12 6.52 -18.49
C LEU A 447 12.64 6.23 -19.90
N VAL A 448 12.54 7.21 -20.78
CA VAL A 448 13.00 7.13 -22.18
C VAL A 448 14.00 8.26 -22.43
N ASP A 449 15.19 7.93 -22.94
CA ASP A 449 16.24 8.92 -23.17
C ASP A 449 15.76 10.05 -24.12
N GLY A 450 16.09 11.30 -23.80
CA GLY A 450 15.63 12.49 -24.53
C GLY A 450 14.22 13.01 -24.23
N GLU A 451 13.42 12.35 -23.36
CA GLU A 451 12.05 12.79 -23.06
C GLU A 451 11.93 13.99 -22.09
N ALA A 452 13.01 14.28 -21.36
CA ALA A 452 13.10 15.36 -20.39
C ALA A 452 14.50 15.95 -20.34
N GLN A 453 14.58 17.25 -20.05
CA GLN A 453 15.86 17.94 -19.87
C GLN A 453 16.35 17.86 -18.42
N ILE A 454 15.43 17.76 -17.45
CA ILE A 454 15.76 17.60 -16.03
C ILE A 454 15.04 16.37 -15.48
N VAL A 455 15.79 15.52 -14.77
CA VAL A 455 15.26 14.38 -14.04
C VAL A 455 15.57 14.55 -12.56
N ILE A 456 14.53 14.59 -11.73
CA ILE A 456 14.63 14.73 -10.29
C ILE A 456 14.37 13.37 -9.65
N THR A 457 15.34 12.88 -8.89
CA THR A 457 15.30 11.57 -8.23
C THR A 457 15.70 11.68 -6.77
N HIS A 458 15.31 10.71 -5.96
CA HIS A 458 15.98 10.52 -4.68
C HIS A 458 17.45 10.15 -4.94
N LYS A 459 18.37 10.57 -4.08
CA LYS A 459 19.83 10.32 -4.24
C LYS A 459 20.17 8.84 -4.47
N ASP A 460 19.46 7.93 -3.83
CA ASP A 460 19.70 6.49 -3.93
C ASP A 460 19.24 5.91 -5.28
N LEU A 461 18.42 6.66 -6.01
CA LEU A 461 17.85 6.27 -7.30
C LEU A 461 18.50 7.00 -8.48
N THR A 462 19.34 8.00 -8.22
CA THR A 462 19.94 8.83 -9.28
C THR A 462 20.80 8.01 -10.23
N GLU A 463 21.66 7.11 -9.72
CA GLU A 463 22.52 6.28 -10.56
C GLU A 463 21.71 5.41 -11.54
N ARG A 464 20.59 4.86 -11.05
CA ARG A 464 19.71 4.02 -11.87
C ARG A 464 18.95 4.83 -12.93
N ALA A 465 18.53 6.05 -12.61
CA ALA A 465 17.92 6.95 -13.59
C ALA A 465 18.94 7.41 -14.63
N LEU A 466 20.18 7.68 -14.21
CA LEU A 466 21.28 8.06 -15.10
C LEU A 466 21.61 6.96 -16.13
N GLY A 467 21.48 5.68 -15.73
CA GLY A 467 21.57 4.55 -16.66
C GLY A 467 20.43 4.44 -17.69
N LYS A 468 19.30 5.14 -17.49
CA LYS A 468 18.14 5.10 -18.40
C LYS A 468 18.02 6.33 -19.30
N ILE A 469 18.33 7.50 -18.76
CA ILE A 469 18.27 8.79 -19.45
C ILE A 469 19.56 9.59 -19.20
N PRO A 470 20.69 9.17 -19.78
CA PRO A 470 21.96 9.86 -19.59
C PRO A 470 21.96 11.27 -20.20
N SER A 471 21.06 11.58 -21.14
CA SER A 471 21.00 12.88 -21.79
C SER A 471 20.44 14.01 -20.91
N ALA A 472 19.69 13.67 -19.86
CA ALA A 472 19.07 14.65 -18.97
C ALA A 472 20.02 15.11 -17.87
N GLN A 473 19.80 16.33 -17.38
CA GLN A 473 20.43 16.79 -16.16
C GLN A 473 19.77 16.14 -14.93
N HIS A 474 20.55 15.46 -14.12
CA HIS A 474 20.05 14.76 -12.93
C HIS A 474 20.18 15.63 -11.68
N VAL A 475 19.07 15.80 -10.97
CA VAL A 475 19.01 16.50 -9.69
C VAL A 475 18.64 15.50 -8.60
N SER A 476 19.60 15.16 -7.76
CA SER A 476 19.40 14.30 -6.60
C SER A 476 18.81 15.10 -5.44
N VAL A 477 17.77 14.59 -4.80
CA VAL A 477 17.20 15.14 -3.57
C VAL A 477 17.18 14.10 -2.46
N ASP A 478 17.29 14.54 -1.21
CA ASP A 478 17.11 13.67 -0.04
C ASP A 478 15.62 13.42 0.27
N ASN A 479 14.73 14.31 -0.20
CA ASN A 479 13.29 14.17 0.02
C ASN A 479 12.50 14.88 -1.09
N PHE A 480 11.51 14.18 -1.65
CA PHE A 480 10.65 14.73 -2.69
C PHE A 480 9.69 15.83 -2.21
N MET A 481 9.34 15.86 -0.94
CA MET A 481 8.36 16.83 -0.40
C MET A 481 8.98 18.17 -0.06
N ASN A 482 10.23 18.16 0.41
CA ASN A 482 10.91 19.34 0.89
C ASN A 482 12.39 19.25 0.54
N SER A 483 12.78 19.87 -0.57
CA SER A 483 14.18 19.98 -0.97
C SER A 483 14.51 21.44 -1.31
N PRO A 484 15.59 22.01 -0.75
CA PRO A 484 16.04 23.34 -1.12
C PRO A 484 16.47 23.40 -2.59
N ARG A 485 16.82 22.26 -3.19
CA ARG A 485 17.18 22.17 -4.62
C ARG A 485 16.04 22.51 -5.56
N TYR A 486 14.79 22.53 -5.09
CA TYR A 486 13.69 22.99 -5.94
C TYR A 486 13.77 24.49 -6.21
N ASP A 487 14.29 25.27 -5.29
CA ASP A 487 14.47 26.70 -5.51
C ASP A 487 15.62 26.94 -6.50
N GLU A 488 16.68 26.12 -6.45
CA GLU A 488 17.75 26.12 -7.46
C GLU A 488 17.22 25.75 -8.86
N VAL A 489 16.37 24.73 -8.97
CA VAL A 489 15.75 24.32 -10.24
C VAL A 489 14.82 25.42 -10.76
N VAL A 490 14.01 26.03 -9.90
CA VAL A 490 13.12 27.13 -10.29
C VAL A 490 13.93 28.33 -10.79
N GLN A 491 15.02 28.68 -10.09
CA GLN A 491 15.92 29.76 -10.48
C GLN A 491 16.60 29.48 -11.83
N ALA A 492 17.21 28.29 -11.98
CA ALA A 492 17.86 27.85 -13.21
C ALA A 492 16.92 27.75 -14.41
N VAL A 493 15.62 27.68 -14.14
CA VAL A 493 14.56 27.63 -15.14
C VAL A 493 13.97 29.02 -15.44
N ALA A 494 13.87 29.88 -14.43
CA ALA A 494 13.43 31.26 -14.59
C ALA A 494 14.48 32.11 -15.32
N ASP A 495 15.77 31.82 -15.13
CA ASP A 495 16.89 32.54 -15.73
C ASP A 495 17.24 32.03 -17.14
N GLN A 496 16.39 31.19 -17.75
CA GLN A 496 16.58 30.71 -19.11
C GLN A 496 16.24 31.80 -20.13
N PRO A 497 17.02 31.89 -21.22
CA PRO A 497 16.89 32.96 -22.21
C PRO A 497 15.57 32.94 -23.00
#